data_AF-A0A6I5RIC6-F1
#
_entry.id   AF-A0A6I5RIC6-F1
#
_cell.length_a   1.000
_cell.length_b   1.000
_cell.length_c   1.000
_cell.angle_alpha   90.00
_cell.angle_beta   90.00
_cell.angle_gamma   90.00
#
_symmetry.space_group_name_H-M   'P 1'
#
loop_
_entity.id
_entity.type
_entity.pdbx_description
1 polymer ?
#
loop_
_entity_poly.entity_id
_entity_poly.type
_entity_poly.pdbx_seq_one_letter_code
_entity_poly.pdbx_strand_id
1 'polypeptide(L)'
;MNSNDVSLNLIAITIFAFVLASLVGPLVDLSPAIPATLAGGLLVLATVDTLGWQNRGSTLLVDAIAQFSPEHRDRILHHEAGHFLVAHALDIPITGYSLNAWQAFRQGQPGNGGVRFNTQNLENSLNQGNLPATVVDRYCIVWMAGIAAELLTYNQAEGGMGDRQQIRTLYQLIRQSPDAAQQK
;
A
#
# COMPACT_ATOMS: atom_id res chain seq x y z
N MET A 1 -11.10 -7.91 6.59
CA MET A 1 -9.98 -8.27 7.48
C MET A 1 -8.82 -7.39 7.06
N ASN A 2 -8.40 -6.48 7.93
CA ASN A 2 -7.43 -5.44 7.58
C ASN A 2 -6.05 -6.07 7.35
N SER A 3 -5.22 -5.52 6.47
CA SER A 3 -3.86 -6.02 6.22
C SER A 3 -3.00 -6.06 7.50
N ASN A 4 -3.28 -5.19 8.47
CA ASN A 4 -2.68 -5.24 9.80
C ASN A 4 -3.09 -6.48 10.60
N ASP A 5 -4.36 -6.90 10.53
CA ASP A 5 -4.84 -8.10 11.22
C ASP A 5 -4.21 -9.36 10.59
N VAL A 6 -4.07 -9.37 9.27
CA VAL A 6 -3.37 -10.45 8.54
C VAL A 6 -1.90 -10.52 8.98
N SER A 7 -1.22 -9.38 9.04
CA SER A 7 0.18 -9.31 9.49
C SER A 7 0.35 -9.79 10.94
N LEU A 8 -0.49 -9.31 11.87
CA LEU A 8 -0.47 -9.72 13.28
C LEU A 8 -0.76 -11.21 13.44
N ASN A 9 -1.77 -11.73 12.75
CA ASN A 9 -2.10 -13.15 12.79
C ASN A 9 -0.98 -14.01 12.20
N LEU A 10 -0.35 -13.56 11.12
CA LEU A 10 0.77 -14.29 10.51
C LEU A 10 1.98 -14.37 11.45
N ILE A 11 2.32 -13.26 12.10
CA ILE A 11 3.40 -13.23 13.11
C ILE A 11 3.04 -14.16 14.28
N ALA A 12 1.80 -14.08 14.79
CA ALA A 12 1.34 -14.91 15.89
C ALA A 12 1.39 -16.41 15.57
N ILE A 13 0.89 -16.81 14.39
CA ILE A 13 0.94 -18.21 13.92
C ILE A 13 2.39 -18.67 13.76
N THR A 14 3.27 -17.82 13.22
CA THR A 14 4.69 -18.14 13.02
C THR A 14 5.39 -18.38 14.35
N ILE A 15 5.22 -17.47 15.32
CA ILE A 15 5.80 -17.61 16.66
C ILE A 15 5.24 -18.86 17.35
N PHE A 16 3.91 -19.05 17.30
CA PHE A 16 3.26 -20.21 17.89
C PHE A 16 3.79 -21.52 17.30
N ALA A 17 3.93 -21.61 15.98
CA ALA A 17 4.47 -22.78 15.29
C ALA A 17 5.92 -23.07 15.71
N PHE A 18 6.76 -22.05 15.86
CA PHE A 18 8.14 -22.24 16.34
C PHE A 18 8.21 -22.70 17.79
N VAL A 19 7.40 -22.11 18.67
CA VAL A 19 7.30 -22.52 20.08
C VAL A 19 6.78 -23.95 20.18
N LEU A 20 5.72 -24.29 19.45
CA LEU A 20 5.15 -25.63 19.41
C LEU A 20 6.15 -26.65 18.87
N ALA A 21 6.84 -26.34 17.76
CA ALA A 21 7.86 -27.22 17.18
C ALA A 21 9.06 -27.42 18.11
N SER A 22 9.43 -26.40 18.89
CA SER A 22 10.54 -26.51 19.86
C SER A 22 10.17 -27.30 21.11
N LEU A 23 8.91 -27.22 21.56
CA LEU A 23 8.42 -27.93 22.75
C LEU A 23 7.99 -29.38 22.44
N VAL A 24 7.26 -29.57 21.34
CA VAL A 24 6.64 -30.86 20.97
C VAL A 24 7.52 -31.63 19.99
N GLY A 25 8.34 -30.95 19.18
CA GLY A 25 9.23 -31.59 18.21
C GLY A 25 10.12 -32.68 18.81
N PRO A 26 10.79 -32.46 19.95
CA PRO A 26 11.60 -33.50 20.58
C PRO A 26 10.82 -34.76 20.99
N LEU A 27 9.49 -34.65 21.21
CA LEU A 27 8.63 -35.79 21.54
C LEU A 27 8.29 -36.66 20.32
N VAL A 28 8.54 -36.17 19.12
CA VAL A 28 8.30 -36.87 17.84
C VAL A 28 9.59 -37.01 17.01
N ASP A 29 10.74 -37.04 17.69
CA ASP A 29 12.10 -37.14 17.11
C ASP A 29 12.47 -36.00 16.12
N LEU A 30 11.76 -34.86 16.19
CA LEU A 30 12.09 -33.65 15.46
C LEU A 30 13.26 -32.95 16.14
N SER A 31 14.38 -32.83 15.42
CA SER A 31 15.58 -32.15 15.92
C SER A 31 15.29 -30.68 16.25
N PRO A 32 15.68 -30.19 17.45
CA PRO A 32 15.61 -28.76 17.79
C PRO A 32 16.36 -27.84 16.82
N ALA A 33 17.31 -28.38 16.06
CA ALA A 33 18.02 -27.62 15.03
C ALA A 33 17.10 -27.18 13.88
N ILE A 34 16.02 -27.92 13.60
CA ILE A 34 15.08 -27.61 12.51
C ILE A 34 14.33 -26.28 12.76
N PRO A 35 13.59 -26.10 13.87
CA PRO A 35 12.94 -24.82 14.15
C PRO A 35 13.97 -23.68 14.34
N ALA A 36 15.14 -23.97 14.92
CA ALA A 36 16.20 -22.96 15.11
C ALA A 36 16.79 -22.45 13.79
N THR A 37 17.09 -23.34 12.85
CA THR A 37 17.62 -22.98 11.52
C THR A 37 16.59 -22.22 10.69
N LEU A 38 15.32 -22.64 10.74
CA LEU A 38 14.23 -21.93 10.08
C LEU A 38 14.02 -20.52 10.65
N ALA A 39 14.02 -20.37 11.98
CA ALA A 39 13.89 -19.07 12.63
C ALA A 39 15.07 -18.15 12.29
N GLY A 40 16.30 -18.67 12.33
CA GLY A 40 17.51 -17.94 11.92
C GLY A 40 17.45 -17.51 10.45
N GLY A 41 17.03 -18.41 9.55
CA GLY A 41 16.87 -18.10 8.13
C GLY A 41 15.83 -17.00 7.88
N LEU A 42 14.66 -17.08 8.54
CA LEU A 42 13.64 -16.03 8.44
C LEU A 42 14.12 -14.68 8.98
N LEU A 43 14.88 -14.67 10.07
CA LEU A 43 15.48 -13.44 10.59
C LEU A 43 16.45 -12.83 9.60
N VAL A 44 17.32 -13.64 8.98
CA VAL A 44 18.24 -13.16 7.94
C VAL A 44 17.45 -12.58 6.75
N LEU A 45 16.41 -13.26 6.28
CA LEU A 45 15.56 -12.76 5.20
C LEU A 45 14.86 -11.44 5.57
N ALA A 46 14.33 -11.34 6.79
CA ALA A 46 13.71 -10.12 7.29
C ALA A 46 14.71 -8.97 7.42
N THR A 47 15.95 -9.24 7.86
CA THR A 47 17.02 -8.24 7.90
C THR A 47 17.40 -7.78 6.49
N VAL A 48 17.48 -8.69 5.52
CA VAL A 48 17.74 -8.33 4.11
C VAL A 48 16.59 -7.50 3.55
N ASP A 49 15.33 -7.85 3.82
CA ASP A 49 14.17 -7.08 3.35
C ASP A 49 14.08 -5.69 3.98
N THR A 50 14.31 -5.57 5.28
CA THR A 50 14.26 -4.30 6.00
C THR A 50 15.38 -3.35 5.55
N LEU A 51 16.62 -3.83 5.50
CA LEU A 51 17.80 -3.01 5.18
C LEU A 51 18.01 -2.81 3.68
N GLY A 52 17.75 -3.84 2.88
CA GLY A 52 17.97 -3.81 1.43
C GLY A 52 16.75 -3.30 0.67
N TRP A 53 15.56 -3.77 1.01
CA TRP A 53 14.34 -3.57 0.23
C TRP A 53 13.29 -2.69 0.90
N GLN A 54 13.59 -2.10 2.06
CA GLN A 54 12.71 -1.18 2.79
C GLN A 54 11.32 -1.79 3.06
N ASN A 55 11.26 -3.07 3.47
CA ASN A 55 10.03 -3.82 3.77
C ASN A 55 9.12 -4.12 2.57
N ARG A 56 9.61 -4.02 1.33
CA ARG A 56 8.80 -4.32 0.15
C ARG A 56 8.45 -5.81 0.04
N GLY A 57 9.38 -6.71 0.36
CA GLY A 57 9.16 -8.16 0.27
C GLY A 57 8.11 -8.65 1.26
N SER A 58 8.21 -8.24 2.51
CA SER A 58 7.21 -8.54 3.56
C SER A 58 5.83 -7.98 3.22
N THR A 59 5.75 -6.75 2.70
CA THR A 59 4.49 -6.17 2.24
C THR A 59 3.85 -6.99 1.12
N LEU A 60 4.63 -7.43 0.13
CA LEU A 60 4.14 -8.29 -0.96
C LEU A 60 3.61 -9.64 -0.46
N LEU A 61 4.27 -10.25 0.53
CA LEU A 61 3.82 -11.52 1.11
C LEU A 61 2.50 -11.36 1.88
N VAL A 62 2.37 -10.33 2.70
CA VAL A 62 1.13 -10.05 3.43
C VAL A 62 -0.01 -9.76 2.46
N ASP A 63 0.23 -8.98 1.42
CA ASP A 63 -0.77 -8.69 0.39
C ASP A 63 -1.17 -9.95 -0.41
N ALA A 64 -0.21 -10.82 -0.73
CA ALA A 64 -0.51 -12.09 -1.38
C ALA A 64 -1.39 -13.00 -0.51
N ILE A 65 -1.15 -13.01 0.81
CA ILE A 65 -1.94 -13.77 1.77
C ILE A 65 -3.33 -13.15 1.93
N ALA A 66 -3.42 -11.82 2.08
CA ALA A 66 -4.68 -11.09 2.20
C ALA A 66 -5.55 -11.26 0.93
N GLN A 67 -4.93 -11.32 -0.24
CA GLN A 67 -5.61 -11.61 -1.50
C GLN A 67 -6.26 -12.99 -1.55
N PHE A 68 -6.00 -13.95 -0.65
CA PHE A 68 -6.81 -15.17 -0.64
C PHE A 68 -8.25 -14.96 -0.16
N SER A 69 -8.55 -13.84 0.52
CA SER A 69 -9.92 -13.47 0.87
C SER A 69 -10.65 -12.87 -0.35
N PRO A 70 -11.78 -13.45 -0.78
CA PRO A 70 -12.61 -12.88 -1.85
C PRO A 70 -13.12 -11.48 -1.51
N GLU A 71 -13.49 -11.26 -0.24
CA GLU A 71 -14.01 -9.98 0.27
C GLU A 71 -12.94 -8.88 0.21
N HIS A 72 -11.68 -9.22 0.50
CA HIS A 72 -10.57 -8.26 0.40
C HIS A 72 -10.30 -7.86 -1.06
N ARG A 73 -10.38 -8.82 -1.99
CA ARG A 73 -10.27 -8.53 -3.43
C ARG A 73 -11.41 -7.64 -3.93
N ASP A 74 -12.64 -7.92 -3.50
CA ASP A 74 -13.80 -7.15 -3.91
C ASP A 74 -13.73 -5.71 -3.40
N ARG A 75 -13.28 -5.51 -2.16
CA ARG A 75 -12.99 -4.17 -1.61
C ARG A 75 -11.95 -3.42 -2.43
N ILE A 76 -10.80 -4.04 -2.73
CA ILE A 76 -9.75 -3.42 -3.56
C ILE A 76 -10.31 -3.03 -4.92
N LEU A 77 -11.12 -3.90 -5.54
CA LEU A 77 -11.69 -3.63 -6.85
C LEU A 77 -12.63 -2.40 -6.82
N HIS A 78 -13.46 -2.27 -5.79
CA HIS A 78 -14.30 -1.09 -5.61
C HIS A 78 -13.47 0.18 -5.32
N HIS A 79 -12.40 0.07 -4.53
CA HIS A 79 -11.48 1.18 -4.24
C HIS A 79 -10.83 1.69 -5.53
N GLU A 80 -10.26 0.80 -6.35
CA GLU A 80 -9.65 1.17 -7.62
C GLU A 80 -10.67 1.66 -8.66
N ALA A 81 -11.87 1.09 -8.69
CA ALA A 81 -12.95 1.56 -9.54
C ALA A 81 -13.40 2.99 -9.19
N GLY A 82 -13.38 3.35 -7.91
CA GLY A 82 -13.65 4.71 -7.44
C GLY A 82 -12.64 5.72 -8.01
N HIS A 83 -11.35 5.41 -7.88
CA HIS A 83 -10.28 6.23 -8.48
C HIS A 83 -10.44 6.36 -9.99
N PHE A 84 -10.69 5.24 -10.69
CA PHE A 84 -10.86 5.20 -12.14
C PHE A 84 -12.03 6.09 -12.60
N LEU A 85 -13.21 5.91 -11.99
CA LEU A 85 -14.43 6.62 -12.36
C LEU A 85 -14.27 8.13 -12.18
N VAL A 86 -13.75 8.55 -11.03
CA VAL A 86 -13.62 9.98 -10.71
C VAL A 86 -12.54 10.63 -11.56
N ALA A 87 -11.42 9.96 -11.82
CA ALA A 87 -10.41 10.48 -12.73
C ALA A 87 -10.95 10.63 -14.16
N HIS A 88 -11.75 9.67 -14.64
CA HIS A 88 -12.42 9.78 -15.92
C HIS A 88 -13.40 10.97 -15.95
N ALA A 89 -14.22 11.15 -14.92
CA ALA A 89 -15.15 12.28 -14.80
C ALA A 89 -14.45 13.65 -14.71
N LEU A 90 -13.20 13.67 -14.24
CA LEU A 90 -12.37 14.87 -14.15
C LEU A 90 -11.40 15.00 -15.32
N ASP A 91 -11.55 14.26 -16.42
CA ASP A 91 -10.67 14.32 -17.60
C ASP A 91 -9.17 14.18 -17.25
N ILE A 92 -8.84 13.41 -16.22
CA ILE A 92 -7.47 13.12 -15.84
C ILE A 92 -7.03 11.84 -16.59
N PRO A 93 -6.00 11.92 -17.46
CA PRO A 93 -5.59 10.77 -18.27
C PRO A 93 -5.12 9.60 -17.39
N ILE A 94 -5.67 8.41 -17.65
CA ILE A 94 -5.28 7.18 -16.96
C ILE A 94 -4.15 6.53 -17.76
N THR A 95 -2.98 6.37 -17.14
CA THR A 95 -1.75 5.89 -17.79
C THR A 95 -1.51 4.39 -17.58
N GLY A 96 -2.28 3.77 -16.70
CA GLY A 96 -2.26 2.33 -16.47
C GLY A 96 -3.13 1.92 -15.29
N TYR A 97 -3.36 0.61 -15.16
CA TYR A 97 -3.99 0.01 -13.99
C TYR A 97 -3.25 -1.28 -13.64
N SER A 98 -3.11 -1.56 -12.35
CA SER A 98 -2.56 -2.83 -11.87
C SER A 98 -3.52 -3.42 -10.85
N LEU A 99 -3.98 -4.65 -11.11
CA LEU A 99 -4.99 -5.30 -10.26
C LEU A 99 -4.37 -5.95 -9.00
N ASN A 100 -3.04 -6.02 -8.90
CA ASN A 100 -2.35 -6.50 -7.71
C ASN A 100 -0.89 -6.00 -7.61
N ALA A 101 -0.33 -6.08 -6.40
CA ALA A 101 1.05 -5.73 -6.10
C ALA A 101 2.08 -6.55 -6.92
N TRP A 102 1.75 -7.78 -7.32
CA TRP A 102 2.61 -8.62 -8.18
C TRP A 102 2.74 -8.08 -9.61
N GLN A 103 1.62 -7.66 -10.21
CA GLN A 103 1.60 -7.01 -11.51
C GLN A 103 2.32 -5.66 -11.47
N ALA A 104 2.16 -4.90 -10.38
CA ALA A 104 2.87 -3.64 -10.17
C ALA A 104 4.39 -3.87 -10.05
N PHE A 105 4.80 -4.88 -9.28
CA PHE A 105 6.20 -5.28 -9.14
C PHE A 105 6.82 -5.71 -10.48
N ARG A 106 6.12 -6.54 -11.27
CA ARG A 106 6.59 -6.92 -12.64
C ARG A 106 6.71 -5.73 -13.58
N GLN A 107 5.88 -4.71 -13.40
CA GLN A 107 5.92 -3.49 -14.21
C GLN A 107 6.97 -2.48 -13.69
N GLY A 108 7.78 -2.83 -12.68
CA GLY A 108 8.78 -1.95 -12.09
C GLY A 108 8.17 -0.78 -11.33
N GLN A 109 6.92 -0.89 -10.90
CA GLN A 109 6.19 0.20 -10.26
C GLN A 109 6.45 0.19 -8.74
N PRO A 110 6.79 1.34 -8.14
CA PRO A 110 6.88 1.47 -6.70
C PRO A 110 5.47 1.47 -6.10
N GLY A 111 5.06 0.35 -5.49
CA GLY A 111 3.85 0.29 -4.67
C GLY A 111 3.05 -1.00 -4.80
N ASN A 112 2.05 -1.12 -3.93
CA ASN A 112 0.98 -2.10 -4.03
C ASN A 112 0.05 -1.58 -5.13
N GLY A 113 -0.22 -2.39 -6.17
CA GLY A 113 -0.85 -1.94 -7.42
C GLY A 113 -2.11 -1.08 -7.26
N GLY A 114 -2.41 -0.28 -8.27
CA GLY A 114 -3.59 0.57 -8.33
C GLY A 114 -3.72 1.30 -9.67
N VAL A 115 -4.65 2.25 -9.77
CA VAL A 115 -4.85 3.08 -10.96
C VAL A 115 -3.80 4.19 -11.03
N ARG A 116 -3.13 4.31 -12.18
CA ARG A 116 -2.15 5.36 -12.45
C ARG A 116 -2.77 6.49 -13.23
N PHE A 117 -2.66 7.69 -12.70
CA PHE A 117 -3.10 8.92 -13.34
C PHE A 117 -1.90 9.71 -13.85
N ASN A 118 -2.08 10.44 -14.94
CA ASN A 118 -1.04 11.35 -15.43
C ASN A 118 -0.93 12.54 -14.48
N THR A 119 0.15 12.57 -13.68
CA THR A 119 0.49 13.68 -12.77
C THR A 119 1.37 14.76 -13.41
N GLN A 120 1.70 14.67 -14.71
CA GLN A 120 2.57 15.63 -15.38
C GLN A 120 2.01 17.05 -15.29
N ASN A 121 0.69 17.22 -15.37
CA ASN A 121 0.08 18.55 -15.21
C ASN A 121 0.31 19.11 -13.79
N LEU A 122 0.23 18.27 -12.76
CA LEU A 122 0.50 18.66 -11.38
C LEU A 122 1.99 18.99 -11.18
N GLU A 123 2.87 18.12 -11.67
CA GLU A 123 4.32 18.27 -11.58
C GLU A 123 4.82 19.50 -12.33
N ASN A 124 4.29 19.76 -13.53
CA ASN A 124 4.62 20.95 -14.31
C ASN A 124 4.16 22.23 -13.60
N SER A 125 2.96 22.25 -13.04
CA SER A 125 2.47 23.40 -12.25
C SER A 125 3.28 23.61 -10.97
N LEU A 126 3.71 22.53 -10.29
CA LEU A 126 4.62 22.60 -9.15
C LEU A 126 5.99 23.19 -9.54
N ASN A 127 6.57 22.71 -10.65
CA ASN A 127 7.88 23.16 -11.14
C ASN A 127 7.85 24.61 -11.65
N GLN A 128 6.72 25.08 -12.16
CA GLN A 128 6.53 26.45 -12.61
C GLN A 128 6.25 27.43 -11.46
N GLY A 129 6.13 26.94 -10.21
CA GLY A 129 5.80 27.75 -9.04
C GLY A 129 4.35 28.25 -8.99
N ASN A 130 3.58 28.02 -10.05
CA ASN A 130 2.18 28.40 -10.14
C ASN A 130 1.30 27.15 -10.08
N LEU A 131 0.82 26.84 -8.88
CA LEU A 131 -0.05 25.69 -8.62
C LEU A 131 -1.48 26.17 -8.32
N PRO A 132 -2.40 26.13 -9.30
CA PRO A 132 -3.78 26.54 -9.07
C PRO A 132 -4.44 25.63 -8.04
N ALA A 133 -5.20 26.21 -7.11
CA ALA A 133 -5.98 25.46 -6.12
C ALA A 133 -6.91 24.42 -6.80
N THR A 134 -7.49 24.78 -7.95
CA THR A 134 -8.34 23.88 -8.74
C THR A 134 -7.63 22.63 -9.25
N VAL A 135 -6.32 22.72 -9.53
CA VAL A 135 -5.52 21.55 -9.94
C VAL A 135 -5.31 20.64 -8.74
N VAL A 136 -4.91 21.20 -7.59
CA VAL A 136 -4.74 20.47 -6.33
C VAL A 136 -6.03 19.74 -5.94
N ASP A 137 -7.15 20.45 -5.97
CA ASP A 137 -8.46 19.91 -5.60
C ASP A 137 -8.83 18.71 -6.47
N ARG A 138 -8.60 18.77 -7.79
CA ARG A 138 -8.90 17.64 -8.69
C ARG A 138 -8.12 16.38 -8.33
N TYR A 139 -6.82 16.48 -8.05
CA TYR A 139 -6.03 15.32 -7.65
C TYR A 139 -6.41 14.82 -6.25
N CYS A 140 -6.70 15.71 -5.30
CA CYS A 140 -7.22 15.34 -3.99
C CYS A 140 -8.55 14.61 -4.08
N ILE A 141 -9.47 15.06 -4.96
CA ILE A 141 -10.75 14.39 -5.21
C ILE A 141 -10.52 12.98 -5.76
N VAL A 142 -9.61 12.81 -6.72
CA VAL A 142 -9.26 11.47 -7.24
C VAL A 142 -8.68 10.59 -6.14
N TRP A 143 -7.71 11.06 -5.36
CA TRP A 143 -7.11 10.27 -4.26
C TRP A 143 -8.13 9.90 -3.17
N MET A 144 -9.13 10.72 -2.92
CA MET A 144 -10.19 10.39 -1.96
C MET A 144 -11.29 9.49 -2.54
N ALA A 145 -11.36 9.35 -3.87
CA ALA A 145 -12.42 8.60 -4.54
C ALA A 145 -12.44 7.10 -4.18
N GLY A 146 -11.27 6.48 -4.01
CA GLY A 146 -11.21 5.08 -3.58
C GLY A 146 -11.79 4.86 -2.20
N ILE A 147 -11.42 5.71 -1.23
CA ILE A 147 -12.00 5.72 0.13
C ILE A 147 -13.51 5.95 0.08
N ALA A 148 -13.98 6.88 -0.77
CA ALA A 148 -15.40 7.15 -0.94
C ALA A 148 -16.15 5.93 -1.51
N ALA A 149 -15.59 5.24 -2.49
CA ALA A 149 -16.17 4.03 -3.06
C ALA A 149 -16.27 2.88 -2.03
N GLU A 150 -15.24 2.70 -1.20
CA GLU A 150 -15.29 1.74 -0.09
C GLU A 150 -16.38 2.09 0.93
N LEU A 151 -16.46 3.36 1.33
CA LEU A 151 -17.48 3.83 2.28
C LEU A 151 -18.91 3.64 1.75
N LEU A 152 -19.15 3.94 0.46
CA LEU A 152 -20.47 3.76 -0.16
C LEU A 152 -20.90 2.29 -0.26
N THR A 153 -19.95 1.38 -0.44
CA THR A 153 -20.23 -0.04 -0.66
C THR A 153 -20.28 -0.83 0.65
N TYR A 154 -19.37 -0.53 1.59
CA TYR A 154 -19.13 -1.34 2.79
C TYR A 154 -19.37 -0.59 4.12
N ASN A 155 -19.75 0.70 4.07
CA ASN A 155 -19.87 1.58 5.25
C ASN A 155 -18.58 1.78 6.07
N GLN A 156 -17.45 1.26 5.59
CA GLN A 156 -16.16 1.37 6.22
C GLN A 156 -15.05 1.35 5.16
N ALA A 157 -14.05 2.21 5.33
CA ALA A 157 -12.83 2.17 4.54
C ALA A 157 -11.70 1.49 5.31
N GLU A 158 -11.10 0.44 4.76
CA GLU A 158 -9.85 -0.15 5.26
C GLU A 158 -8.64 0.27 4.39
N GLY A 159 -8.87 0.78 3.17
CA GLY A 159 -7.84 1.24 2.23
C GLY A 159 -7.46 2.72 2.35
N GLY A 160 -6.64 3.19 1.40
CA GLY A 160 -6.36 4.60 1.18
C GLY A 160 -5.30 5.25 2.07
N MET A 161 -4.48 4.48 2.80
CA MET A 161 -3.31 5.04 3.50
C MET A 161 -2.31 5.68 2.53
N GLY A 162 -2.05 5.04 1.39
CA GLY A 162 -1.20 5.58 0.33
C GLY A 162 -1.75 6.90 -0.22
N ASP A 163 -3.04 6.96 -0.52
CA ASP A 163 -3.71 8.16 -1.03
C ASP A 163 -3.59 9.34 -0.08
N ARG A 164 -3.87 9.13 1.22
CA ARG A 164 -3.71 10.17 2.25
C ARG A 164 -2.27 10.61 2.41
N GLN A 165 -1.31 9.68 2.25
CA GLN A 165 0.10 10.02 2.30
C GLN A 165 0.50 10.90 1.11
N GLN A 166 -0.01 10.64 -0.09
CA GLN A 166 0.23 11.50 -1.26
C GLN A 166 -0.32 12.91 -1.05
N ILE A 167 -1.53 13.03 -0.52
CA ILE A 167 -2.14 14.31 -0.16
C ILE A 167 -1.24 15.07 0.83
N ARG A 168 -0.77 14.39 1.90
CA ARG A 168 0.12 15.02 2.90
C ARG A 168 1.42 15.51 2.28
N THR A 169 2.06 14.69 1.43
CA THR A 169 3.27 15.06 0.72
C THR A 169 3.04 16.29 -0.17
N LEU A 170 1.93 16.33 -0.91
CA LEU A 170 1.57 17.48 -1.75
C LEU A 170 1.40 18.76 -0.92
N TYR A 171 0.69 18.71 0.20
CA TYR A 171 0.53 19.88 1.08
C TYR A 171 1.85 20.33 1.71
N GLN A 172 2.76 19.40 2.04
CA GLN A 172 4.09 19.75 2.53
C GLN A 172 4.91 20.49 1.47
N LEU A 173 4.86 20.03 0.21
CA LEU A 173 5.52 20.67 -0.92
C LEU A 173 4.98 22.09 -1.15
N ILE A 174 3.66 22.26 -1.18
CA ILE A 174 3.01 23.58 -1.33
C ILE A 174 3.43 24.54 -0.21
N ARG A 175 3.49 24.06 1.04
CA ARG A 175 3.88 24.88 2.19
C ARG A 175 5.36 25.29 2.18
N GLN A 176 6.22 24.51 1.53
CA GLN A 176 7.65 24.80 1.42
C GLN A 176 7.98 25.68 0.19
N SER A 177 7.05 25.83 -0.76
CA SER A 177 7.21 26.74 -1.88
C SER A 177 7.25 28.21 -1.43
N PRO A 178 8.18 29.03 -1.96
CA PRO A 178 8.52 30.37 -1.45
C PRO A 178 7.39 31.42 -1.47
N ASP A 179 6.25 31.15 -2.14
CA ASP A 179 5.10 32.06 -2.16
C ASP A 179 4.26 32.05 -0.86
N ALA A 180 4.35 30.99 -0.05
CA ALA A 180 3.64 30.94 1.24
C ALA A 180 4.22 31.92 2.29
N ALA A 181 5.40 32.50 2.02
CA ALA A 181 6.03 33.49 2.89
C ALA A 181 5.49 34.93 2.69
N GLN A 182 4.70 35.19 1.64
CA GLN A 182 4.20 36.54 1.33
C GLN A 182 2.72 36.79 1.67
N GLN A 183 1.99 35.79 2.18
CA GLN A 183 0.58 35.94 2.58
C GLN A 183 0.35 35.89 4.10
N LYS A 184 1.34 36.29 4.90
CA LYS A 184 1.16 36.56 6.33
C LYS A 184 1.15 38.04 6.63
#